data_AF-A0A536AZS1-F1
#
_entry.id   AF-A0A536AZS1-F1
#
_cell.length_a   1.000
_cell.length_b   1.000
_cell.length_c   1.000
_cell.angle_alpha   90.00
_cell.angle_beta   90.00
_cell.angle_gamma   90.00
#
_symmetry.space_group_name_H-M   'P 1'
#
loop_
_entity.id
_entity.type
_entity.pdbx_description
1 polymer ?
#
loop_
_entity_poly.entity_id
_entity_poly.type
_entity_poly.pdbx_seq_one_letter_code
_entity_poly.pdbx_strand_id
1 'polypeptide(L)'
;VSMLKPSSETSSSNGSNGSTADGAEVRLSIEELQRYIEPLPDLENFIRLVHIALAADHEDTRVDSAAVAAELGLDSLALSKLGWLASVTPDVCREGSFAPDYSEWSFLPAYNVHLFRRVHTIDDFLMIESTLVPRAAPEGTTTTSPGTAAFNVEPGTPLPDGIVTFLMTDVVESTLLWLQSRAAMYQAMRRHDQLLTSAIEANGGVVLKERGEGDSSFAVFQRATDAVVAAVEAQQAIQSEEWPQGISLAVRMAILTGEADAADRDYRSPAVNRCAKLRRRAVGDQILVSETTYSIVADILRDDIRLVSVGKRLLEGHDRPEAIYVVQHPAVRLEADVTPDEMFPTLSVLPGVEEQPAS
;
A
#
# COMPACT_ATOMS: atom_id res chain seq x y z
N VAL A 1 -18.08 -33.02 -30.88
CA VAL A 1 -18.90 -34.15 -31.39
C VAL A 1 -20.31 -33.63 -31.63
N SER A 2 -20.91 -33.87 -32.79
CA SER A 2 -22.31 -33.49 -33.07
C SER A 2 -23.19 -34.73 -33.06
N MET A 3 -24.26 -34.72 -32.25
CA MET A 3 -25.38 -35.66 -32.38
C MET A 3 -26.71 -34.99 -32.05
N LEU A 4 -27.57 -34.97 -33.07
CA LEU A 4 -29.04 -35.10 -32.99
C LEU A 4 -29.87 -33.99 -32.31
N LYS A 5 -30.47 -33.15 -33.17
CA LYS A 5 -31.91 -32.79 -33.03
C LYS A 5 -32.77 -33.99 -33.44
N PRO A 6 -34.01 -34.06 -32.94
CA PRO A 6 -35.18 -34.41 -33.75
C PRO A 6 -36.12 -33.20 -33.94
N SER A 7 -37.01 -33.28 -34.94
CA SER A 7 -37.75 -32.15 -35.50
C SER A 7 -39.27 -32.33 -35.43
N SER A 8 -40.00 -31.21 -35.32
CA SER A 8 -41.37 -30.99 -35.84
C SER A 8 -41.64 -29.47 -35.76
N GLU A 9 -41.79 -28.72 -36.86
CA GLU A 9 -43.06 -28.47 -37.58
C GLU A 9 -44.14 -27.80 -36.68
N THR A 10 -44.74 -26.64 -36.95
CA THR A 10 -44.70 -25.64 -38.07
C THR A 10 -44.79 -24.21 -37.46
N SER A 11 -44.94 -23.05 -38.13
CA SER A 11 -45.32 -22.68 -39.51
C SER A 11 -44.79 -21.28 -39.96
N SER A 12 -45.26 -20.83 -41.13
CA SER A 12 -45.17 -19.53 -41.82
C SER A 12 -45.26 -18.21 -41.01
N SER A 13 -44.40 -17.22 -41.34
CA SER A 13 -44.79 -16.01 -42.12
C SER A 13 -43.69 -14.92 -42.18
N ASN A 14 -43.39 -14.48 -43.42
CA ASN A 14 -42.71 -13.25 -43.88
C ASN A 14 -42.26 -12.16 -42.88
N GLY A 15 -41.06 -11.59 -43.13
CA GLY A 15 -40.91 -10.12 -42.96
C GLY A 15 -39.52 -9.49 -42.73
N SER A 16 -38.67 -9.42 -43.77
CA SER A 16 -37.71 -8.32 -44.04
C SER A 16 -36.49 -8.05 -43.13
N ASN A 17 -35.33 -7.94 -43.79
CA ASN A 17 -34.13 -7.15 -43.43
C ASN A 17 -33.46 -7.34 -42.07
N GLY A 18 -32.51 -8.28 -42.03
CA GLY A 18 -31.34 -8.24 -41.14
C GLY A 18 -30.08 -8.55 -41.95
N SER A 19 -29.08 -7.67 -41.93
CA SER A 19 -27.79 -7.89 -42.61
C SER A 19 -27.12 -9.14 -42.07
N THR A 20 -26.54 -9.96 -42.96
CA THR A 20 -25.75 -11.14 -42.59
C THR A 20 -24.52 -10.72 -41.81
N ALA A 21 -24.54 -10.90 -40.49
CA ALA A 21 -23.33 -11.05 -39.70
C ALA A 21 -22.77 -12.45 -39.97
N ASP A 22 -21.53 -12.52 -40.46
CA ASP A 22 -20.88 -13.77 -40.80
C ASP A 22 -20.61 -14.58 -39.52
N GLY A 23 -21.45 -15.59 -39.29
CA GLY A 23 -21.35 -16.46 -38.12
C GLY A 23 -20.20 -17.45 -38.33
N ALA A 24 -18.98 -17.01 -38.01
CA ALA A 24 -17.79 -17.84 -38.09
C ALA A 24 -17.98 -19.13 -37.26
N GLU A 25 -18.19 -20.25 -37.96
CA GLU A 25 -18.33 -21.58 -37.34
C GLU A 25 -16.94 -22.04 -36.86
N VAL A 26 -16.55 -21.62 -35.65
CA VAL A 26 -15.25 -21.96 -35.05
C VAL A 26 -15.19 -23.46 -34.80
N ARG A 27 -14.46 -24.18 -35.66
CA ARG A 27 -14.22 -25.62 -35.54
C ARG A 27 -12.98 -25.90 -34.71
N LEU A 28 -13.15 -25.90 -33.39
CA LEU A 28 -12.13 -26.34 -32.46
C LEU A 28 -11.88 -27.85 -32.63
N SER A 29 -10.62 -28.23 -32.76
CA SER A 29 -10.14 -29.61 -32.65
C SER A 29 -10.42 -30.19 -31.25
N ILE A 30 -10.27 -31.50 -31.11
CA ILE A 30 -10.40 -32.17 -29.79
C ILE A 30 -9.35 -31.65 -28.81
N GLU A 31 -8.15 -31.34 -29.31
CA GLU A 31 -7.05 -30.77 -28.53
C GLU A 31 -7.37 -29.33 -28.09
N GLU A 32 -7.91 -28.47 -28.97
CA GLU A 32 -8.34 -27.11 -28.60
C GLU A 32 -9.55 -27.10 -27.64
N LEU A 33 -10.46 -28.07 -27.78
CA LEU A 33 -11.52 -28.30 -26.78
C LEU A 33 -10.92 -28.73 -25.44
N GLN A 34 -9.90 -29.59 -25.42
CA GLN A 34 -9.20 -29.99 -24.20
C GLN A 34 -8.42 -28.83 -23.56
N ARG A 35 -7.79 -27.95 -24.36
CA ARG A 35 -7.17 -26.69 -23.88
C ARG A 35 -8.15 -25.79 -23.13
N TYR A 36 -9.42 -25.78 -23.52
CA TYR A 36 -10.51 -25.07 -22.85
C TYR A 36 -11.13 -25.80 -21.65
N ILE A 37 -10.82 -27.10 -21.46
CA ILE A 37 -11.47 -27.99 -20.48
C ILE A 37 -10.60 -28.27 -19.25
N GLU A 38 -9.29 -28.02 -19.28
CA GLU A 38 -8.50 -27.99 -18.05
C GLU A 38 -8.95 -26.81 -17.17
N PRO A 39 -9.63 -27.06 -16.02
CA PRO A 39 -10.31 -26.00 -15.28
C PRO A 39 -9.39 -25.27 -14.30
N LEU A 40 -8.11 -25.61 -14.28
CA LEU A 40 -7.13 -25.10 -13.33
C LEU A 40 -6.29 -24.00 -14.00
N PRO A 41 -6.36 -22.74 -13.51
CA PRO A 41 -5.45 -21.69 -13.92
C PRO A 41 -4.01 -22.05 -13.54
N ASP A 42 -3.05 -21.61 -14.35
CA ASP A 42 -1.62 -21.83 -14.09
C ASP A 42 -1.11 -20.80 -13.07
N LEU A 43 -1.48 -21.01 -11.81
CA LEU A 43 -1.19 -20.08 -10.72
C LEU A 43 0.31 -20.03 -10.37
N GLU A 44 1.05 -21.11 -10.58
CA GLU A 44 2.49 -21.17 -10.33
C GLU A 44 3.25 -20.28 -11.34
N ASN A 45 3.00 -20.45 -12.64
CA ASN A 45 3.62 -19.59 -13.63
C ASN A 45 3.04 -18.16 -13.61
N PHE A 46 1.83 -17.95 -13.07
CA PHE A 46 1.29 -16.61 -12.85
C PHE A 46 2.10 -15.82 -11.81
N ILE A 47 2.49 -16.42 -10.68
CA ILE A 47 3.38 -15.74 -9.72
C ILE A 47 4.74 -15.43 -10.36
N ARG A 48 5.27 -16.33 -11.19
CA ARG A 48 6.51 -16.07 -11.96
C ARG A 48 6.33 -14.92 -12.96
N LEU A 49 5.17 -14.79 -13.60
CA LEU A 49 4.82 -13.66 -14.47
C LEU A 49 4.72 -12.33 -13.69
N VAL A 50 4.21 -12.34 -12.46
CA VAL A 50 4.20 -11.15 -11.58
C VAL A 50 5.64 -10.69 -11.28
N HIS A 51 6.59 -11.62 -11.08
CA HIS A 51 8.01 -11.30 -10.91
C HIS A 51 8.66 -10.74 -12.19
N ILE A 52 8.30 -11.25 -13.38
CA ILE A 52 8.75 -10.66 -14.65
C ILE A 52 8.18 -9.24 -14.82
N ALA A 53 6.90 -9.02 -14.48
CA ALA A 53 6.29 -7.70 -14.55
C ALA A 53 6.93 -6.70 -13.57
N LEU A 54 7.34 -7.15 -12.38
CA LEU A 54 8.15 -6.36 -11.43
C LEU A 54 9.50 -5.96 -12.01
N ALA A 55 10.22 -6.90 -12.65
CA ALA A 55 11.50 -6.59 -13.29
C ALA A 55 11.34 -5.59 -14.45
N ALA A 56 10.31 -5.78 -15.28
CA ALA A 56 9.99 -4.88 -16.38
C ALA A 56 9.58 -3.45 -15.91
N ASP A 57 8.93 -3.32 -14.75
CA ASP A 57 8.57 -2.00 -14.16
C ASP A 57 9.82 -1.22 -13.74
N HIS A 58 10.85 -1.91 -13.21
CA HIS A 58 12.14 -1.30 -12.88
C HIS A 58 12.92 -0.82 -14.11
N GLU A 59 12.73 -1.45 -15.27
CA GLU A 59 13.40 -1.11 -16.52
C GLU A 59 12.57 -0.22 -17.47
N ASP A 60 11.32 0.10 -17.11
CA ASP A 60 10.31 0.80 -17.94
C ASP A 60 10.07 0.11 -19.31
N THR A 61 9.97 -1.23 -19.29
CA THR A 61 9.79 -2.07 -20.49
C THR A 61 8.41 -2.75 -20.54
N ARG A 62 8.00 -3.21 -21.73
CA ARG A 62 6.83 -4.09 -21.89
C ARG A 62 7.20 -5.54 -21.60
N VAL A 63 6.24 -6.26 -21.02
CA VAL A 63 6.29 -7.72 -20.92
C VAL A 63 5.67 -8.30 -22.19
N ASP A 64 6.44 -9.07 -22.96
CA ASP A 64 6.01 -9.73 -24.20
C ASP A 64 5.92 -11.26 -24.01
N SER A 65 4.84 -11.87 -24.49
CA SER A 65 4.55 -13.31 -24.35
C SER A 65 5.68 -14.19 -24.87
N ALA A 66 6.34 -13.81 -25.97
CA ALA A 66 7.46 -14.56 -26.53
C ALA A 66 8.69 -14.58 -25.61
N ALA A 67 8.96 -13.50 -24.87
CA ALA A 67 10.04 -13.44 -23.89
C ALA A 67 9.70 -14.29 -22.65
N VAL A 68 8.46 -14.14 -22.13
CA VAL A 68 7.95 -14.92 -21.00
C VAL A 68 7.97 -16.42 -21.28
N ALA A 69 7.56 -16.85 -22.48
CA ALA A 69 7.59 -18.25 -22.87
C ALA A 69 9.01 -18.83 -22.86
N ALA A 70 9.99 -18.06 -23.37
CA ALA A 70 11.39 -18.47 -23.42
C ALA A 70 12.05 -18.51 -22.03
N GLU A 71 11.74 -17.54 -21.16
CA GLU A 71 12.28 -17.46 -19.80
C GLU A 71 11.67 -18.52 -18.86
N LEU A 72 10.34 -18.67 -18.89
CA LEU A 72 9.64 -19.57 -17.98
C LEU A 72 9.59 -21.02 -18.47
N GLY A 73 9.93 -21.27 -19.76
CA GLY A 73 9.96 -22.60 -20.38
C GLY A 73 8.58 -23.15 -20.74
N LEU A 74 7.65 -22.27 -21.15
CA LEU A 74 6.23 -22.59 -21.26
C LEU A 74 5.88 -23.28 -22.59
N ASP A 75 4.89 -24.16 -22.53
CA ASP A 75 4.18 -24.62 -23.72
C ASP A 75 3.08 -23.63 -24.15
N SER A 76 2.49 -23.87 -25.32
CA SER A 76 1.44 -23.02 -25.88
C SER A 76 0.17 -22.94 -25.03
N LEU A 77 -0.12 -23.93 -24.18
CA LEU A 77 -1.31 -23.93 -23.32
C LEU A 77 -1.06 -23.11 -22.05
N ALA A 78 0.07 -23.30 -21.40
CA ALA A 78 0.50 -22.49 -20.26
C ALA A 78 0.58 -21.01 -20.65
N LEU A 79 1.15 -20.68 -21.82
CA LEU A 79 1.24 -19.31 -22.32
C LEU A 79 -0.14 -18.66 -22.54
N SER A 80 -1.12 -19.38 -23.11
CA SER A 80 -2.50 -18.90 -23.25
C SER A 80 -3.20 -18.73 -21.91
N LYS A 81 -3.00 -19.64 -20.94
CA LYS A 81 -3.54 -19.51 -19.57
C LYS A 81 -2.99 -18.26 -18.87
N LEU A 82 -1.70 -17.97 -19.02
CA LEU A 82 -1.08 -16.75 -18.48
C LEU A 82 -1.60 -15.48 -19.17
N GLY A 83 -1.75 -15.49 -20.49
CA GLY A 83 -2.31 -14.36 -21.23
C GLY A 83 -3.73 -14.02 -20.78
N TRP A 84 -4.56 -15.05 -20.57
CA TRP A 84 -5.89 -14.87 -19.99
C TRP A 84 -5.84 -14.30 -18.56
N LEU A 85 -5.03 -14.87 -17.66
CA LEU A 85 -4.87 -14.37 -16.28
C LEU A 85 -4.41 -12.91 -16.26
N ALA A 86 -3.38 -12.55 -17.02
CA ALA A 86 -2.89 -11.18 -17.13
C ALA A 86 -3.98 -10.21 -17.65
N SER A 87 -4.82 -10.64 -18.60
CA SER A 87 -5.92 -9.82 -19.12
C SER A 87 -7.03 -9.52 -18.11
N VAL A 88 -7.21 -10.38 -17.09
CA VAL A 88 -8.24 -10.22 -16.05
C VAL A 88 -7.71 -9.64 -14.74
N THR A 89 -6.39 -9.45 -14.61
CA THR A 89 -5.74 -8.88 -13.42
C THR A 89 -5.17 -7.47 -13.68
N PRO A 90 -5.97 -6.41 -13.49
CA PRO A 90 -5.56 -5.02 -13.79
C PRO A 90 -4.50 -4.46 -12.84
N ASP A 91 -4.25 -5.12 -11.70
CA ASP A 91 -3.18 -4.75 -10.75
C ASP A 91 -1.79 -5.28 -11.16
N VAL A 92 -1.73 -6.15 -12.18
CA VAL A 92 -0.48 -6.67 -12.77
C VAL A 92 -0.26 -6.13 -14.20
N CYS A 93 -1.32 -6.00 -14.99
CA CYS A 93 -1.25 -5.59 -16.40
C CYS A 93 -2.00 -4.26 -16.66
N ARG A 94 -1.34 -3.31 -17.34
CA ARG A 94 -1.98 -2.14 -17.99
C ARG A 94 -1.65 -2.10 -19.48
N GLU A 95 -2.51 -1.44 -20.26
CA GLU A 95 -2.29 -1.20 -21.71
C GLU A 95 -1.94 -2.49 -22.47
N GLY A 96 -2.58 -3.59 -22.07
CA GLY A 96 -2.39 -4.92 -22.64
C GLY A 96 -3.01 -5.06 -24.02
N SER A 97 -2.30 -5.76 -24.90
CA SER A 97 -2.77 -6.23 -26.19
C SER A 97 -2.77 -7.76 -26.15
N PHE A 98 -3.89 -8.39 -26.47
CA PHE A 98 -4.08 -9.85 -26.34
C PHE A 98 -4.74 -10.39 -27.62
N ALA A 99 -4.21 -11.48 -28.16
CA ALA A 99 -4.86 -12.25 -29.22
C ALA A 99 -6.15 -12.93 -28.70
N PRO A 100 -7.13 -13.26 -29.56
CA PRO A 100 -8.40 -13.85 -29.13
C PRO A 100 -8.29 -15.21 -28.42
N ASP A 101 -7.19 -15.93 -28.65
CA ASP A 101 -6.84 -17.21 -28.03
C ASP A 101 -5.75 -17.08 -26.93
N TYR A 102 -5.36 -15.85 -26.61
CA TYR A 102 -4.30 -15.48 -25.68
C TYR A 102 -2.93 -16.11 -25.99
N SER A 103 -2.69 -16.61 -27.21
CA SER A 103 -1.39 -17.20 -27.59
C SER A 103 -0.29 -16.14 -27.74
N GLU A 104 -0.66 -14.95 -28.19
CA GLU A 104 0.19 -13.77 -28.30
C GLU A 104 -0.36 -12.64 -27.44
N TRP A 105 0.51 -12.01 -26.64
CA TRP A 105 0.14 -10.85 -25.83
C TRP A 105 1.36 -10.02 -25.44
N SER A 106 1.11 -8.74 -25.15
CA SER A 106 2.07 -7.91 -24.43
C SER A 106 1.37 -6.85 -23.61
N PHE A 107 1.97 -6.44 -22.49
CA PHE A 107 1.43 -5.39 -21.62
C PHE A 107 2.54 -4.53 -21.02
N LEU A 108 2.17 -3.34 -20.55
CA LEU A 108 3.01 -2.59 -19.62
C LEU A 108 2.68 -3.05 -18.19
N PRO A 109 3.66 -3.22 -17.29
CA PRO A 109 3.39 -3.51 -15.90
C PRO A 109 2.44 -2.48 -15.31
N ALA A 110 1.41 -2.95 -14.61
CA ALA A 110 0.47 -2.08 -13.92
C ALA A 110 1.19 -1.32 -12.83
N TYR A 111 0.81 -0.06 -12.61
CA TYR A 111 1.50 0.81 -11.65
C TYR A 111 1.45 0.33 -10.19
N ASN A 112 0.58 -0.63 -9.85
CA ASN A 112 0.51 -1.27 -8.53
C ASN A 112 1.46 -2.49 -8.40
N VAL A 113 2.10 -2.94 -9.49
CA VAL A 113 2.83 -4.22 -9.53
C VAL A 113 3.92 -4.30 -8.46
N HIS A 114 4.56 -3.17 -8.14
CA HIS A 114 5.58 -3.00 -7.09
C HIS A 114 5.11 -3.45 -5.69
N LEU A 115 3.80 -3.47 -5.42
CA LEU A 115 3.25 -3.95 -4.15
C LEU A 115 3.40 -5.47 -4.01
N PHE A 116 3.39 -6.21 -5.12
CA PHE A 116 3.56 -7.66 -5.13
C PHE A 116 5.02 -8.13 -5.02
N ARG A 117 5.98 -7.22 -4.74
CA ARG A 117 7.44 -7.51 -4.63
C ARG A 117 7.84 -8.58 -3.59
N ARG A 118 6.91 -9.00 -2.71
CA ARG A 118 7.09 -10.06 -1.69
C ARG A 118 6.10 -11.23 -1.84
N VAL A 119 5.40 -11.30 -2.97
CA VAL A 119 4.50 -12.42 -3.28
C VAL A 119 5.34 -13.64 -3.67
N HIS A 120 5.14 -14.75 -2.99
CA HIS A 120 5.75 -16.04 -3.34
C HIS A 120 4.70 -17.12 -3.63
N THR A 121 3.45 -16.88 -3.22
CA THR A 121 2.30 -17.78 -3.41
C THR A 121 1.09 -17.02 -3.94
N ILE A 122 0.09 -17.73 -4.46
CA ILE A 122 -1.18 -17.11 -4.86
C ILE A 122 -1.96 -16.54 -3.67
N ASP A 123 -1.79 -17.09 -2.46
CA ASP A 123 -2.43 -16.56 -1.25
C ASP A 123 -1.83 -15.20 -0.84
N ASP A 124 -0.50 -15.02 -0.98
CA ASP A 124 0.13 -13.70 -0.80
C ASP A 124 -0.39 -12.69 -1.83
N PHE A 125 -0.54 -13.13 -3.09
CA PHE A 125 -1.06 -12.30 -4.17
C PHE A 125 -2.48 -11.83 -3.88
N LEU A 126 -3.38 -12.76 -3.56
CA LEU A 126 -4.78 -12.48 -3.24
C LEU A 126 -4.94 -11.64 -1.96
N MET A 127 -4.05 -11.83 -0.97
CA MET A 127 -4.04 -10.98 0.23
C MET A 127 -3.77 -9.52 -0.14
N ILE A 128 -2.76 -9.25 -0.98
CA ILE A 128 -2.42 -7.89 -1.42
C ILE A 128 -3.47 -7.34 -2.40
N GLU A 129 -3.97 -8.14 -3.34
CA GLU A 129 -5.05 -7.75 -4.25
C GLU A 129 -6.32 -7.35 -3.46
N SER A 130 -6.62 -8.04 -2.35
CA SER A 130 -7.76 -7.71 -1.49
C SER A 130 -7.65 -6.35 -0.79
N THR A 131 -6.44 -5.80 -0.61
CA THR A 131 -6.25 -4.43 -0.07
C THR A 131 -6.34 -3.35 -1.15
N LEU A 132 -6.19 -3.72 -2.42
CA LEU A 132 -6.28 -2.82 -3.59
C LEU A 132 -7.72 -2.67 -4.10
N VAL A 133 -8.56 -3.69 -3.91
CA VAL A 133 -9.98 -3.65 -4.26
C VAL A 133 -10.79 -3.03 -3.12
N PRO A 134 -11.39 -1.83 -3.28
CA PRO A 134 -12.21 -1.24 -2.23
C PRO A 134 -13.54 -1.99 -2.11
N ARG A 135 -13.68 -2.81 -1.06
CA ARG A 135 -14.95 -3.47 -0.73
C ARG A 135 -15.33 -3.24 0.74
N ALA A 136 -16.59 -2.86 0.94
CA ALA A 136 -17.15 -2.56 2.26
C ALA A 136 -16.94 -3.73 3.24
N ALA A 137 -16.38 -3.41 4.40
CA ALA A 137 -16.08 -4.37 5.45
C ALA A 137 -17.36 -4.94 6.10
N PRO A 138 -17.41 -6.26 6.35
CA PRO A 138 -18.04 -6.82 7.53
C PRO A 138 -17.01 -6.93 8.67
N GLU A 139 -17.48 -6.80 9.91
CA GLU A 139 -16.64 -6.74 11.11
C GLU A 139 -16.00 -8.09 11.47
N GLY A 140 -14.74 -8.03 11.91
CA GLY A 140 -14.20 -8.97 12.90
C GLY A 140 -13.62 -10.30 12.42
N THR A 141 -12.29 -10.36 12.29
CA THR A 141 -11.52 -11.52 12.76
C THR A 141 -10.09 -11.14 13.16
N THR A 142 -9.62 -11.70 14.27
CA THR A 142 -8.27 -11.53 14.82
C THR A 142 -7.32 -12.64 14.37
N THR A 143 -6.01 -12.34 14.42
CA THR A 143 -4.85 -13.27 14.49
C THR A 143 -4.58 -14.24 13.33
N THR A 144 -3.35 -14.19 12.78
CA THR A 144 -2.31 -15.22 13.00
C THR A 144 -0.88 -14.70 12.67
N SER A 145 0.15 -15.43 13.10
CA SER A 145 1.57 -15.02 13.13
C SER A 145 2.29 -15.04 11.76
N PRO A 146 3.36 -14.24 11.54
CA PRO A 146 4.22 -14.36 10.37
C PRO A 146 5.31 -15.42 10.54
N GLY A 147 5.60 -16.15 9.46
CA GLY A 147 6.68 -17.12 9.37
C GLY A 147 8.07 -16.52 9.12
N THR A 148 9.10 -17.33 9.31
CA THR A 148 10.51 -16.96 9.22
C THR A 148 11.03 -16.94 7.78
N ALA A 149 11.40 -15.77 7.25
CA ALA A 149 12.22 -15.64 6.05
C ALA A 149 13.12 -14.39 6.18
N ALA A 150 14.43 -14.55 6.03
CA ALA A 150 15.41 -13.49 6.23
C ALA A 150 15.53 -12.58 5.00
N PHE A 151 15.69 -11.27 5.23
CA PHE A 151 15.84 -10.27 4.18
C PHE A 151 17.31 -10.11 3.76
N ASN A 152 17.56 -9.92 2.47
CA ASN A 152 18.89 -9.76 1.90
C ASN A 152 18.95 -8.49 1.05
N VAL A 153 19.58 -7.43 1.58
CA VAL A 153 19.80 -6.12 0.90
C VAL A 153 21.19 -5.61 1.27
N GLU A 154 21.87 -4.98 0.31
CA GLU A 154 23.33 -4.75 0.30
C GLU A 154 23.98 -4.16 1.57
N PRO A 155 25.24 -4.54 1.86
CA PRO A 155 25.99 -4.10 3.03
C PRO A 155 26.57 -2.68 2.84
N GLY A 156 26.26 -1.77 3.77
CA GLY A 156 26.86 -0.43 3.75
C GLY A 156 26.59 0.42 4.98
N THR A 157 25.31 0.58 5.36
CA THR A 157 24.91 1.46 6.47
C THR A 157 24.35 0.66 7.65
N PRO A 158 25.02 0.64 8.83
CA PRO A 158 24.45 0.08 10.04
C PRO A 158 23.24 0.92 10.47
N LEU A 159 22.13 0.26 10.78
CA LEU A 159 20.94 0.93 11.31
C LEU A 159 21.12 1.19 12.81
N PRO A 160 20.60 2.29 13.37
CA PRO A 160 20.66 2.57 14.81
C PRO A 160 20.01 1.46 15.64
N ASP A 161 20.68 0.99 16.68
CA ASP A 161 20.18 0.02 17.66
C ASP A 161 20.03 0.63 19.06
N GLY A 162 19.22 0.01 19.92
CA GLY A 162 18.93 0.52 21.25
C GLY A 162 17.92 1.68 21.20
N ILE A 163 18.35 2.91 21.42
CA ILE A 163 17.47 4.09 21.42
C ILE A 163 17.40 4.70 20.02
N VAL A 164 16.23 4.63 19.40
CA VAL A 164 16.02 5.06 18.01
C VAL A 164 14.88 6.06 17.94
N THR A 165 15.02 7.09 17.10
CA THR A 165 13.92 8.00 16.77
C THR A 165 13.28 7.59 15.45
N PHE A 166 11.97 7.41 15.48
CA PHE A 166 11.10 7.06 14.37
C PHE A 166 10.43 8.30 13.80
N LEU A 167 10.45 8.46 12.48
CA LEU A 167 9.57 9.36 11.74
C LEU A 167 8.64 8.51 10.87
N MET A 168 7.34 8.70 11.00
CA MET A 168 6.35 8.10 10.11
C MET A 168 5.52 9.19 9.43
N THR A 169 5.34 9.08 8.12
CA THR A 169 4.51 9.97 7.32
C THR A 169 3.37 9.22 6.64
N ASP A 170 2.36 9.97 6.18
CA ASP A 170 1.16 9.48 5.49
C ASP A 170 0.61 10.64 4.66
N VAL A 171 0.14 10.40 3.43
CA VAL A 171 -0.60 11.42 2.67
C VAL A 171 -2.07 11.38 3.11
N VAL A 172 -2.65 12.56 3.35
CA VAL A 172 -4.03 12.67 3.82
C VAL A 172 -5.01 12.61 2.65
N GLU A 173 -6.06 11.79 2.80
CA GLU A 173 -7.17 11.63 1.84
C GLU A 173 -6.75 11.26 0.40
N SER A 174 -5.57 10.64 0.24
CA SER A 174 -4.99 10.26 -1.05
C SER A 174 -5.91 9.46 -1.96
N THR A 175 -6.80 8.62 -1.40
CA THR A 175 -7.80 7.83 -2.13
C THR A 175 -8.65 8.67 -3.08
N LEU A 176 -9.04 9.90 -2.70
CA LEU A 176 -9.83 10.77 -3.58
C LEU A 176 -8.98 11.33 -4.73
N LEU A 177 -7.70 11.64 -4.49
CA LEU A 177 -6.76 12.10 -5.51
C LEU A 177 -6.44 10.98 -6.53
N TRP A 178 -6.25 9.75 -6.04
CA TRP A 178 -6.09 8.55 -6.88
C TRP A 178 -7.27 8.30 -7.81
N LEU A 179 -8.50 8.51 -7.33
CA LEU A 179 -9.73 8.37 -8.12
C LEU A 179 -9.91 9.50 -9.15
N GLN A 180 -9.40 10.70 -8.89
CA GLN A 180 -9.50 11.85 -9.80
C GLN A 180 -8.52 11.78 -10.98
N SER A 181 -7.23 11.50 -10.71
CA SER A 181 -6.21 11.46 -11.76
C SER A 181 -5.04 10.56 -11.37
N ARG A 182 -5.19 9.25 -11.62
CA ARG A 182 -4.18 8.23 -11.29
C ARG A 182 -2.78 8.57 -11.84
N ALA A 183 -2.69 9.09 -13.07
CA ALA A 183 -1.43 9.44 -13.72
C ALA A 183 -0.73 10.64 -13.06
N ALA A 184 -1.47 11.70 -12.71
CA ALA A 184 -0.90 12.84 -12.00
C ALA A 184 -0.54 12.49 -10.55
N MET A 185 -1.33 11.63 -9.90
CA MET A 185 -1.04 11.16 -8.55
C MET A 185 0.22 10.28 -8.49
N TYR A 186 0.54 9.46 -9.51
CA TYR A 186 1.85 8.78 -9.59
C TYR A 186 3.02 9.77 -9.74
N GLN A 187 2.87 10.81 -10.57
CA GLN A 187 3.90 11.84 -10.72
C GLN A 187 4.11 12.61 -9.41
N ALA A 188 3.01 12.98 -8.74
CA ALA A 188 3.02 13.60 -7.43
C ALA A 188 3.67 12.69 -6.37
N MET A 189 3.32 11.41 -6.29
CA MET A 189 3.91 10.49 -5.31
C MET A 189 5.42 10.29 -5.54
N ARG A 190 5.86 10.09 -6.79
CA ARG A 190 7.30 10.00 -7.10
C ARG A 190 8.07 11.26 -6.68
N ARG A 191 7.46 12.44 -6.81
CA ARG A 191 8.07 13.71 -6.43
C ARG A 191 8.03 13.93 -4.91
N HIS A 192 6.93 13.58 -4.25
CA HIS A 192 6.81 13.51 -2.79
C HIS A 192 7.92 12.64 -2.18
N ASP A 193 8.10 11.43 -2.67
CA ASP A 193 9.09 10.48 -2.15
C ASP A 193 10.52 11.00 -2.33
N GLN A 194 10.80 11.71 -3.42
CA GLN A 194 12.08 12.38 -3.63
C GLN A 194 12.31 13.51 -2.62
N LEU A 195 11.33 14.38 -2.41
CA LEU A 195 11.42 15.51 -1.46
C LEU A 195 11.61 14.99 -0.02
N LEU A 196 10.79 14.02 0.37
CA LEU A 196 10.81 13.41 1.69
C LEU A 196 12.13 12.66 1.94
N THR A 197 12.56 11.82 1.00
CA THR A 197 13.86 11.12 1.09
C THR A 197 15.02 12.11 1.18
N SER A 198 15.02 13.17 0.36
CA SER A 198 16.09 14.19 0.37
C SER A 198 16.20 14.89 1.72
N ALA A 199 15.07 15.30 2.33
CA ALA A 199 15.06 15.95 3.64
C ALA A 199 15.51 15.00 4.77
N ILE A 200 15.14 13.72 4.69
CA ILE A 200 15.53 12.69 5.66
C ILE A 200 17.03 12.39 5.57
N GLU A 201 17.55 12.13 4.38
CA GLU A 201 18.97 11.79 4.16
C GLU A 201 19.90 12.98 4.43
N ALA A 202 19.49 14.21 4.08
CA ALA A 202 20.25 15.43 4.39
C ALA A 202 20.42 15.64 5.91
N ASN A 203 19.48 15.15 6.72
CA ASN A 203 19.50 15.17 8.18
C ASN A 203 19.96 13.83 8.78
N GLY A 204 20.68 12.99 8.03
CA GLY A 204 21.29 11.75 8.53
C GLY A 204 20.32 10.64 8.93
N GLY A 205 19.06 10.73 8.51
CA GLY A 205 18.07 9.67 8.65
C GLY A 205 18.16 8.62 7.55
N VAL A 206 17.56 7.45 7.79
CA VAL A 206 17.49 6.34 6.84
C VAL A 206 16.03 6.00 6.54
N VAL A 207 15.63 6.04 5.26
CA VAL A 207 14.27 5.66 4.81
C VAL A 207 14.16 4.14 4.65
N LEU A 208 13.20 3.55 5.36
CA LEU A 208 12.88 2.13 5.32
C LEU A 208 11.74 1.85 4.33
N LYS A 209 12.07 1.91 3.04
CA LYS A 209 11.15 1.69 1.89
C LYS A 209 10.43 0.34 1.89
N GLU A 210 10.85 -0.58 2.74
CA GLU A 210 10.24 -1.90 2.94
C GLU A 210 9.05 -1.90 3.92
N ARG A 211 8.90 -0.83 4.72
CA ARG A 211 7.84 -0.64 5.72
C ARG A 211 6.90 0.53 5.43
N GLY A 212 7.16 1.31 4.38
CA GLY A 212 6.16 2.19 3.80
C GLY A 212 5.11 1.36 3.06
N GLU A 213 3.83 1.60 3.36
CA GLU A 213 2.70 1.04 2.63
C GLU A 213 2.08 2.17 1.79
N GLY A 214 2.00 1.97 0.47
CA GLY A 214 1.39 2.93 -0.46
C GLY A 214 2.01 4.33 -0.41
N ASP A 215 1.25 5.26 0.14
CA ASP A 215 1.53 6.70 0.30
C ASP A 215 2.11 7.06 1.69
N SER A 216 2.50 6.05 2.47
CA SER A 216 3.14 6.23 3.77
C SER A 216 4.63 5.89 3.74
N SER A 217 5.45 6.66 4.48
CA SER A 217 6.88 6.38 4.62
C SER A 217 7.27 6.19 6.08
N PHE A 218 8.32 5.40 6.29
CA PHE A 218 8.93 5.14 7.58
C PHE A 218 10.43 5.42 7.51
N ALA A 219 10.96 6.20 8.45
CA ALA A 219 12.36 6.53 8.55
C ALA A 219 12.86 6.51 9.98
N VAL A 220 14.17 6.32 10.13
CA VAL A 220 14.83 6.22 11.43
C VAL A 220 16.04 7.14 11.53
N PHE A 221 16.25 7.66 12.73
CA PHE A 221 17.32 8.59 13.07
C PHE A 221 17.98 8.16 14.38
N GLN A 222 19.30 8.32 14.46
CA GLN A 222 20.05 8.15 15.71
C GLN A 222 19.79 9.32 16.69
N ARG A 223 19.41 10.49 16.18
CA ARG A 223 19.21 11.72 16.94
C ARG A 223 17.79 12.23 16.79
N ALA A 224 17.15 12.51 17.92
CA ALA A 224 15.78 13.01 17.95
C ALA A 224 15.64 14.43 17.36
N THR A 225 16.68 15.27 17.51
CA THR A 225 16.76 16.61 16.91
C THR A 225 16.64 16.54 15.39
N ASP A 226 17.36 15.61 14.78
CA ASP A 226 17.55 15.53 13.34
C ASP A 226 16.26 15.05 12.67
N ALA A 227 15.52 14.14 13.33
CA ALA A 227 14.19 13.73 12.91
C ALA A 227 13.18 14.89 12.91
N VAL A 228 13.25 15.82 13.89
CA VAL A 228 12.37 17.00 13.97
C VAL A 228 12.72 18.01 12.88
N VAL A 229 14.00 18.27 12.64
CA VAL A 229 14.46 19.15 11.55
C VAL A 229 14.05 18.57 10.19
N ALA A 230 14.30 17.28 9.94
CA ALA A 230 13.91 16.59 8.72
C ALA A 230 12.42 16.68 8.43
N ALA A 231 11.56 16.52 9.45
CA ALA A 231 10.11 16.62 9.29
C ALA A 231 9.65 18.05 8.92
N VAL A 232 10.25 19.09 9.53
CA VAL A 232 9.97 20.49 9.19
C VAL A 232 10.44 20.82 7.77
N GLU A 233 11.65 20.38 7.39
CA GLU A 233 12.21 20.61 6.06
C GLU A 233 11.45 19.83 4.97
N ALA A 234 10.97 18.62 5.27
CA ALA A 234 10.09 17.85 4.39
C ALA A 234 8.74 18.57 4.18
N GLN A 235 8.08 19.03 5.25
CA GLN A 235 6.84 19.82 5.13
C GLN A 235 7.06 21.11 4.33
N GLN A 236 8.17 21.83 4.58
CA GLN A 236 8.52 23.02 3.82
C GLN A 236 8.65 22.73 2.32
N ALA A 237 9.38 21.65 1.98
CA ALA A 237 9.58 21.23 0.60
C ALA A 237 8.24 20.87 -0.08
N ILE A 238 7.42 20.04 0.56
CA ILE A 238 6.12 19.57 0.07
C ILE A 238 5.14 20.74 -0.16
N GLN A 239 5.12 21.73 0.75
CA GLN A 239 4.27 22.92 0.62
C GLN A 239 4.78 23.93 -0.42
N SER A 240 6.09 23.88 -0.75
CA SER A 240 6.70 24.75 -1.78
C SER A 240 6.65 24.19 -3.20
N GLU A 241 6.27 22.92 -3.36
CA GLU A 241 6.29 22.22 -4.65
C GLU A 241 5.06 22.56 -5.51
N GLU A 242 5.27 22.84 -6.80
CA GLU A 242 4.19 23.03 -7.78
C GLU A 242 3.68 21.68 -8.29
N TRP A 243 2.72 21.09 -7.56
CA TRP A 243 2.14 19.79 -7.89
C TRP A 243 1.40 19.76 -9.25
N PRO A 244 1.49 18.64 -10.00
CA PRO A 244 0.86 18.54 -11.31
C PRO A 244 -0.67 18.62 -11.22
N GLN A 245 -1.28 19.24 -12.24
CA GLN A 245 -2.74 19.35 -12.40
C GLN A 245 -3.48 20.06 -11.23
N GLY A 246 -2.77 20.78 -10.36
CA GLY A 246 -3.38 21.48 -9.22
C GLY A 246 -3.75 20.55 -8.06
N ILE A 247 -3.15 19.36 -7.98
CA ILE A 247 -3.21 18.49 -6.80
C ILE A 247 -2.66 19.27 -5.59
N SER A 248 -3.24 19.06 -4.41
CA SER A 248 -2.68 19.55 -3.15
C SER A 248 -2.40 18.34 -2.27
N LEU A 249 -1.12 18.02 -2.04
CA LEU A 249 -0.73 16.99 -1.09
C LEU A 249 -0.57 17.60 0.30
N ALA A 250 -1.42 17.18 1.24
CA ALA A 250 -1.24 17.45 2.66
C ALA A 250 -0.68 16.19 3.33
N VAL A 251 0.45 16.32 4.04
CA VAL A 251 1.14 15.18 4.66
C VAL A 251 1.04 15.27 6.17
N ARG A 252 0.68 14.16 6.80
CA ARG A 252 0.66 14.04 8.27
C ARG A 252 1.89 13.27 8.74
N MET A 253 2.47 13.70 9.85
CA MET A 253 3.74 13.15 10.36
C MET A 253 3.68 12.88 11.87
N ALA A 254 4.40 11.86 12.32
CA ALA A 254 4.61 11.60 13.74
C ALA A 254 6.07 11.21 14.04
N ILE A 255 6.57 11.71 15.17
CA ILE A 255 7.93 11.48 15.65
C ILE A 255 7.92 10.90 17.06
N LEU A 256 8.51 9.72 17.22
CA LEU A 256 8.60 9.02 18.50
C LEU A 256 9.98 8.43 18.74
N THR A 257 10.51 8.62 19.94
CA THR A 257 11.78 8.02 20.38
C THR A 257 11.50 6.87 21.33
N GLY A 258 12.19 5.75 21.18
CA GLY A 258 12.04 4.62 22.08
C GLY A 258 13.04 3.50 21.78
N GLU A 259 12.99 2.46 22.61
CA GLU A 259 13.82 1.28 22.43
C GLU A 259 13.35 0.44 21.23
N ALA A 260 14.30 0.02 20.40
CA ALA A 260 14.11 -0.98 19.36
C ALA A 260 15.43 -1.63 18.93
N ASP A 261 15.38 -2.93 18.67
CA ASP A 261 16.47 -3.66 18.05
C ASP A 261 16.36 -3.56 16.53
N ALA A 262 17.47 -3.31 15.83
CA ALA A 262 17.56 -3.26 14.37
C ALA A 262 17.75 -4.66 13.74
N ALA A 263 17.23 -5.71 14.38
CA ALA A 263 17.38 -7.11 13.96
C ALA A 263 16.84 -7.30 12.53
N ASP A 264 17.63 -7.95 11.67
CA ASP A 264 17.33 -8.14 10.23
C ASP A 264 16.92 -6.85 9.48
N ARG A 265 17.46 -5.69 9.92
CA ARG A 265 17.14 -4.34 9.44
C ARG A 265 15.67 -3.93 9.66
N ASP A 266 14.97 -4.60 10.58
CA ASP A 266 13.53 -4.47 10.78
C ASP A 266 13.17 -4.14 12.23
N TYR A 267 12.49 -3.01 12.46
CA TYR A 267 12.15 -2.56 13.81
C TYR A 267 10.84 -3.17 14.30
N ARG A 268 10.93 -4.20 15.15
CA ARG A 268 9.78 -4.86 15.80
C ARG A 268 9.68 -4.49 17.28
N SER A 269 9.36 -3.24 17.57
CA SER A 269 9.21 -2.78 18.95
C SER A 269 7.87 -2.10 19.26
N PRO A 270 7.45 -2.04 20.54
CA PRO A 270 6.28 -1.27 20.97
C PRO A 270 6.36 0.22 20.60
N ALA A 271 7.56 0.78 20.44
CA ALA A 271 7.77 2.16 20.02
C ALA A 271 7.29 2.40 18.58
N VAL A 272 7.56 1.48 17.65
CA VAL A 272 7.08 1.55 16.26
C VAL A 272 5.55 1.56 16.20
N ASN A 273 4.91 0.66 16.97
CA ASN A 273 3.44 0.60 17.05
C ASN A 273 2.83 1.87 17.68
N ARG A 274 3.49 2.48 18.68
CA ARG A 274 3.10 3.79 19.24
C ARG A 274 3.25 4.90 18.21
N CYS A 275 4.33 4.91 17.42
CA CYS A 275 4.57 5.91 16.38
C CYS A 275 3.46 5.87 15.31
N ALA A 276 3.04 4.67 14.88
CA ALA A 276 1.94 4.52 13.93
C ALA A 276 0.60 5.01 14.49
N LYS A 277 0.30 4.72 15.77
CA LYS A 277 -0.90 5.22 16.47
C LYS A 277 -0.88 6.74 16.68
N LEU A 278 0.30 7.33 16.85
CA LEU A 278 0.48 8.78 16.89
C LEU A 278 0.26 9.40 15.50
N ARG A 279 0.82 8.81 14.44
CA ARG A 279 0.60 9.22 13.04
C ARG A 279 -0.88 9.25 12.67
N ARG A 280 -1.65 8.22 13.06
CA ARG A 280 -3.09 8.17 12.79
C ARG A 280 -3.90 9.31 13.41
N ARG A 281 -3.40 9.95 14.47
CA ARG A 281 -4.02 11.14 15.09
C ARG A 281 -3.64 12.46 14.42
N ALA A 282 -2.56 12.48 13.65
CA ALA A 282 -2.13 13.68 12.94
C ALA A 282 -3.09 13.99 11.78
N VAL A 283 -3.41 15.27 11.59
CA VAL A 283 -4.12 15.78 10.40
C VAL A 283 -3.13 16.22 9.32
N GLY A 284 -3.63 16.65 8.15
CA GLY A 284 -2.80 17.19 7.08
C GLY A 284 -1.95 18.37 7.57
N ASP A 285 -0.72 18.48 7.08
CA ASP A 285 0.25 19.50 7.46
C ASP A 285 0.56 19.54 8.97
N GLN A 286 0.34 18.44 9.70
CA GLN A 286 0.65 18.33 11.13
C GLN A 286 1.85 17.42 11.38
N ILE A 287 2.73 17.83 12.30
CA ILE A 287 3.79 16.97 12.87
C ILE A 287 3.50 16.79 14.36
N LEU A 288 3.20 15.56 14.77
CA LEU A 288 3.02 15.18 16.17
C LEU A 288 4.29 14.58 16.77
N VAL A 289 4.57 14.91 18.03
CA VAL A 289 5.78 14.53 18.75
C VAL A 289 5.41 13.90 20.10
N SER A 290 6.01 12.74 20.40
CA SER A 290 5.82 12.00 21.65
C SER A 290 6.42 12.70 22.88
N GLU A 291 5.97 12.34 24.09
CA GLU A 291 6.49 12.86 25.36
C GLU A 291 7.99 12.55 25.51
N THR A 292 8.40 11.36 25.06
CA THR A 292 9.80 10.90 25.06
C THR A 292 10.67 11.72 24.12
N THR A 293 10.23 11.94 22.86
CA THR A 293 10.98 12.78 21.91
C THR A 293 11.09 14.22 22.42
N TYR A 294 9.98 14.80 22.89
CA TYR A 294 9.96 16.16 23.44
C TYR A 294 11.01 16.32 24.56
N SER A 295 11.03 15.41 25.51
CA SER A 295 11.97 15.45 26.65
C SER A 295 13.45 15.36 26.25
N ILE A 296 13.76 14.83 25.06
CA ILE A 296 15.13 14.73 24.54
C ILE A 296 15.54 16.01 23.80
N VAL A 297 14.61 16.67 23.09
CA VAL A 297 14.95 17.78 22.19
C VAL A 297 14.65 19.17 22.74
N ALA A 298 13.77 19.31 23.75
CA ALA A 298 13.22 20.60 24.18
C ALA A 298 14.27 21.69 24.49
N ASP A 299 15.41 21.31 25.07
CA ASP A 299 16.49 22.23 25.46
C ASP A 299 17.61 22.38 24.42
N ILE A 300 17.55 21.65 23.30
CA ILE A 300 18.62 21.54 22.29
C ILE A 300 18.15 21.73 20.83
N LEU A 301 16.86 21.98 20.62
CA LEU A 301 16.28 22.21 19.30
C LEU A 301 16.59 23.64 18.81
N ARG A 302 16.52 23.84 17.48
CA ARG A 302 16.76 25.13 16.82
C ARG A 302 15.68 26.15 17.21
N ASP A 303 16.07 27.40 17.51
CA ASP A 303 15.21 28.44 18.12
C ASP A 303 13.93 28.81 17.34
N ASP A 304 13.89 28.50 16.04
CA ASP A 304 12.77 28.72 15.13
C ASP A 304 11.73 27.59 15.14
N ILE A 305 12.07 26.41 15.66
CA ILE A 305 11.15 25.27 15.80
C ILE A 305 10.63 25.23 17.24
N ARG A 306 9.30 25.29 17.42
CA ARG A 306 8.65 25.20 18.73
C ARG A 306 7.85 23.91 18.86
N LEU A 307 7.88 23.32 20.05
CA LEU A 307 7.04 22.19 20.42
C LEU A 307 5.99 22.65 21.43
N VAL A 308 4.72 22.64 21.04
CA VAL A 308 3.59 23.10 21.87
C VAL A 308 2.79 21.89 22.33
N SER A 309 2.55 21.76 23.64
CA SER A 309 1.77 20.62 24.15
C SER A 309 0.29 20.77 23.81
N VAL A 310 -0.30 19.69 23.28
CA VAL A 310 -1.76 19.56 23.09
C VAL A 310 -2.44 18.86 24.27
N GLY A 311 -1.69 18.65 25.36
CA GLY A 311 -2.10 17.94 26.56
C GLY A 311 -1.93 16.43 26.47
N LYS A 312 -2.48 15.73 27.47
CA LYS A 312 -2.44 14.26 27.52
C LYS A 312 -3.54 13.65 26.64
N ARG A 313 -3.24 12.55 25.97
CA ARG A 313 -4.16 11.77 25.13
C ARG A 313 -3.93 10.27 25.33
N LEU A 314 -4.98 9.46 25.17
CA LEU A 314 -4.88 8.01 25.29
C LEU A 314 -4.64 7.39 23.90
N LEU A 315 -3.43 6.93 23.62
CA LEU A 315 -3.17 6.20 22.38
C LEU A 315 -3.94 4.87 22.39
N GLU A 316 -4.52 4.52 21.23
CA GLU A 316 -5.33 3.30 21.04
C GLU A 316 -4.58 2.06 21.57
N GLY A 317 -5.17 1.28 22.48
CA GLY A 317 -4.50 0.10 23.05
C GLY A 317 -3.23 0.42 23.85
N HIS A 318 -3.20 1.55 24.57
CA HIS A 318 -2.23 1.85 25.62
C HIS A 318 -2.97 2.30 26.88
N ASP A 319 -2.62 1.75 28.04
CA ASP A 319 -3.36 2.00 29.30
C ASP A 319 -3.02 3.35 29.96
N ARG A 320 -1.89 3.96 29.58
CA ARG A 320 -1.41 5.24 30.12
C ARG A 320 -1.58 6.35 29.09
N PRO A 321 -2.24 7.47 29.45
CA PRO A 321 -2.25 8.66 28.61
C PRO A 321 -0.88 9.36 28.61
N GLU A 322 -0.46 9.78 27.41
CA GLU A 322 0.85 10.38 27.13
C GLU A 322 0.66 11.85 26.71
N ALA A 323 1.61 12.73 27.08
CA ALA A 323 1.62 14.10 26.57
C ALA A 323 2.03 14.13 25.09
N ILE A 324 1.18 14.71 24.24
CA ILE A 324 1.49 14.92 22.81
C ILE A 324 1.85 16.39 22.61
N TYR A 325 2.74 16.63 21.64
CA TYR A 325 3.19 17.96 21.24
C TYR A 325 3.01 18.13 19.72
N VAL A 326 2.65 19.33 19.28
CA VAL A 326 2.68 19.74 17.87
C VAL A 326 3.93 20.55 17.57
N VAL A 327 4.49 20.40 16.38
CA VAL A 327 5.56 21.27 15.88
C VAL A 327 4.95 22.56 15.32
N GLN A 328 5.57 23.70 15.61
CA GLN A 328 5.30 24.99 14.97
C GLN A 328 6.61 25.57 14.42
N HIS A 329 6.52 26.24 13.27
CA HIS A 329 7.63 26.91 12.60
C HIS A 329 7.14 28.18 11.91
N PRO A 330 7.89 29.30 11.92
CA PRO A 330 7.41 30.57 11.37
C PRO A 330 7.33 30.62 9.83
N ALA A 331 8.02 29.72 9.11
CA ALA A 331 8.08 29.72 7.65
C ALA A 331 7.40 28.51 6.99
N VAL A 332 6.79 27.62 7.78
CA VAL A 332 6.03 26.45 7.31
C VAL A 332 4.65 26.50 7.94
N ARG A 333 3.58 26.31 7.16
CA ARG A 333 2.23 26.23 7.72
C ARG A 333 2.10 24.85 8.36
N LEU A 334 1.96 24.80 9.68
CA LEU A 334 1.71 23.55 10.40
C LEU A 334 0.42 23.65 11.20
N GLU A 335 -0.43 22.61 11.11
CA GLU A 335 -1.68 22.56 11.86
C GLU A 335 -1.40 22.31 13.35
N ALA A 336 -1.79 23.27 14.20
CA ALA A 336 -1.49 23.25 15.62
C ALA A 336 -2.61 22.65 16.48
N ASP A 337 -3.83 22.58 15.96
CA ASP A 337 -4.97 22.01 16.68
C ASP A 337 -4.99 20.49 16.53
N VAL A 338 -5.19 19.80 17.66
CA VAL A 338 -5.44 18.36 17.71
C VAL A 338 -6.81 18.17 18.33
N THR A 339 -7.71 17.51 17.61
CA THR A 339 -9.07 17.22 18.07
C THR A 339 -9.04 16.64 19.49
N PRO A 340 -9.93 17.09 20.39
CA PRO A 340 -10.12 16.40 21.67
C PRO A 340 -10.39 14.91 21.41
N ASP A 341 -9.87 14.02 22.25
CA ASP A 341 -10.30 12.61 22.19
C ASP A 341 -11.84 12.63 22.32
N GLU A 342 -12.56 11.97 21.39
CA GLU A 342 -13.98 11.72 21.60
C GLU A 342 -14.10 10.98 22.94
N MET A 343 -14.91 11.53 23.84
CA MET A 343 -15.24 10.89 25.11
C MET A 343 -16.01 9.61 24.80
N PHE A 344 -15.31 8.50 24.57
CA PHE A 344 -15.87 7.18 24.75
C PHE A 344 -16.57 7.21 26.10
N PRO A 345 -17.91 6.99 26.15
CA PRO A 345 -18.61 7.06 27.42
C PRO A 345 -17.96 6.01 28.32
N THR A 346 -17.36 6.48 29.42
CA THR A 346 -16.87 5.61 30.49
C THR A 346 -17.94 4.56 30.71
N LEU A 347 -17.58 3.28 30.66
CA LEU A 347 -18.50 2.20 30.99
C LEU A 347 -18.93 2.40 32.44
N SER A 348 -20.06 3.11 32.60
CA SER A 348 -20.68 3.38 33.88
C SER A 348 -20.91 2.04 34.53
N VAL A 349 -20.26 1.83 35.67
CA VAL A 349 -20.47 0.65 36.52
C VAL A 349 -21.98 0.45 36.67
N LEU A 350 -22.49 -0.68 36.17
CA LEU A 350 -23.91 -0.99 36.19
C LEU A 350 -24.41 -0.92 37.65
N PRO A 351 -25.33 -0.01 38.00
CA PRO A 351 -25.89 0.02 39.34
C PRO A 351 -26.93 -1.11 39.44
N GLY A 352 -26.60 -2.17 40.17
CA GLY A 352 -27.56 -3.26 40.39
C GLY A 352 -26.96 -4.65 40.55
N VAL A 353 -26.09 -4.84 41.55
CA VAL A 353 -26.03 -6.13 42.25
C VAL A 353 -26.57 -5.89 43.65
N GLU A 354 -27.87 -6.17 43.83
CA GLU A 354 -28.44 -6.27 45.18
C GLU A 354 -27.86 -7.53 45.84
N GLU A 355 -27.05 -7.35 46.88
CA GLU A 355 -26.74 -8.43 47.81
C GLU A 355 -28.02 -8.83 48.55
N GLN A 356 -28.61 -9.97 48.18
CA GLN A 356 -29.62 -10.60 49.01
C GLN A 356 -28.99 -11.04 50.34
N PRO A 357 -29.54 -10.66 51.51
CA PRO A 357 -29.07 -11.17 52.78
C PRO A 357 -29.39 -12.67 52.90
N ALA A 358 -28.45 -13.44 53.44
CA ALA A 358 -28.64 -14.85 53.72
C ALA A 358 -29.67 -15.07 54.85
N SER A 359 -30.60 -15.99 54.62
CA SER A 359 -31.61 -16.48 55.58
C SER A 359 -31.07 -17.56 56.51
#